data_AF-A0A7X5CWS3-F1
#
_entry.id   AF-A0A7X5CWS3-F1
#
_cell.length_a   1.000
_cell.length_b   1.000
_cell.length_c   1.000
_cell.angle_alpha   90.00
_cell.angle_beta   90.00
_cell.angle_gamma   90.00
#
_symmetry.space_group_name_H-M   'P 1'
#
loop_
_entity.id
_entity.type
_entity.pdbx_description
1 polymer ?
#
loop_
_entity_poly.entity_id
_entity_poly.type
_entity_poly.pdbx_seq_one_letter_code
_entity_poly.pdbx_strand_id
1 'polypeptide(L)'
;MFLVKRVYKIDIKNEYLEVTMKVNLEEEKNDYTKKLEKQLKGIDTILSLNNDLIDYNELTRIKKESEVLHKKFLNNEFEIAVVGLEKAGKSSFSNAFIENDILPTDDGRCTYTSTCIKYSESDKTNITFYSKEEFNRDFVDKLSKVGVVGEYSFDELSLEEYERLVGEVSYHNRDDKIHGDIIDILKNKNDIRSKLDNMPITYHDDSFKDFIREPKKALAVKKVEIFSSKLGGMKNSIVYDVPGFNSPTAIHKQQTLLRMKEADAIIIIAKGDEPSITAEILSIFKEYDDDGIQLSEKLFVFANKSDRATDIEKNKRLTYEEWIERRKIIDSKHKDRIFFGSANAHLEKIGKISGTKSLDTLNAFGMSDGIDDVKKALEEYNKIERLQI
;
A
#
# COMPACT_ATOMS: atom_id res chain seq x y z
N MET A 1 -1.94 2.29 25.92
CA MET A 1 -0.98 2.91 26.89
C MET A 1 -1.42 4.27 27.50
N PHE A 2 -2.72 4.52 27.74
CA PHE A 2 -3.25 5.87 28.03
C PHE A 2 -3.03 6.41 29.46
N LEU A 3 -2.67 5.57 30.45
CA LEU A 3 -2.51 5.99 31.85
C LEU A 3 -1.08 6.44 32.24
N VAL A 4 -0.03 5.95 31.55
CA VAL A 4 1.36 6.09 32.02
C VAL A 4 1.98 7.44 31.59
N LYS A 5 1.63 7.96 30.40
CA LYS A 5 2.19 9.22 29.86
C LYS A 5 1.74 10.50 30.62
N ARG A 6 0.72 10.42 31.50
CA ARG A 6 0.18 11.62 32.18
C ARG A 6 0.89 11.97 33.50
N VAL A 7 1.68 11.07 34.07
CA VAL A 7 2.21 11.21 35.44
C VAL A 7 3.68 11.66 35.49
N TYR A 8 4.52 11.24 34.54
CA TYR A 8 5.96 11.41 34.66
C TYR A 8 6.51 12.37 33.60
N LYS A 9 6.38 13.68 33.83
CA LYS A 9 7.27 14.68 33.22
C LYS A 9 8.68 14.45 33.77
N ILE A 10 9.45 13.52 33.20
CA ILE A 10 10.83 13.30 33.61
C ILE A 10 11.71 13.06 32.39
N ASP A 11 12.72 13.91 32.28
CA ASP A 11 13.82 13.90 31.33
C ASP A 11 14.99 13.13 32.00
N ILE A 12 15.37 11.92 31.57
CA ILE A 12 16.57 11.17 32.02
C ILE A 12 16.92 9.97 31.08
N LYS A 13 18.24 9.82 30.86
CA LYS A 13 19.07 8.84 30.11
C LYS A 13 18.48 7.48 29.64
N ASN A 14 18.78 7.16 28.38
CA ASN A 14 17.89 6.50 27.41
C ASN A 14 18.22 5.05 26.99
N GLU A 15 19.09 4.30 27.67
CA GLU A 15 19.48 2.94 27.18
C GLU A 15 18.89 1.77 28.00
N TYR A 16 18.88 1.88 29.33
CA TYR A 16 18.39 0.78 30.18
C TYR A 16 16.86 0.64 30.15
N LEU A 17 16.12 1.76 30.00
CA LEU A 17 14.65 1.71 29.90
C LEU A 17 14.20 1.09 28.58
N GLU A 18 14.87 1.38 27.47
CA GLU A 18 14.54 0.79 26.17
C GLU A 18 14.67 -0.74 26.17
N VAL A 19 15.72 -1.28 26.82
CA VAL A 19 15.91 -2.73 26.92
C VAL A 19 14.80 -3.36 27.76
N THR A 20 14.48 -2.79 28.93
CA THR A 20 13.39 -3.30 29.77
C THR A 20 12.02 -3.17 29.10
N MET A 21 11.78 -2.07 28.36
CA MET A 21 10.53 -1.87 27.59
C MET A 21 10.41 -2.85 26.43
N LYS A 22 11.49 -3.11 25.68
CA LYS A 22 11.51 -4.11 24.60
C LYS A 22 11.21 -5.51 25.11
N VAL A 23 11.80 -5.91 26.23
CA VAL A 23 11.55 -7.22 26.85
C VAL A 23 10.09 -7.37 27.27
N ASN A 24 9.50 -6.32 27.86
CA ASN A 24 8.09 -6.33 28.27
C ASN A 24 7.12 -6.40 27.07
N LEU A 25 7.44 -5.72 25.96
CA LEU A 25 6.65 -5.74 24.73
C LEU A 25 6.66 -7.11 24.04
N GLU A 26 7.80 -7.81 24.02
CA GLU A 26 7.87 -9.19 23.48
C GLU A 26 7.09 -10.18 24.35
N GLU A 27 7.12 -10.03 25.67
CA GLU A 27 6.34 -10.87 26.59
C GLU A 27 4.83 -10.63 26.44
N GLU A 28 4.38 -9.38 26.40
CA GLU A 28 2.97 -9.05 26.15
C GLU A 28 2.51 -9.59 24.79
N LYS A 29 3.31 -9.38 23.74
CA LYS A 29 3.03 -9.91 22.40
C LYS A 29 2.86 -11.42 22.40
N ASN A 30 3.72 -12.15 23.10
CA ASN A 30 3.63 -13.61 23.21
C ASN A 30 2.37 -14.05 23.96
N ASP A 31 1.96 -13.33 25.02
CA ASP A 31 0.74 -13.63 25.76
C ASP A 31 -0.52 -13.37 24.92
N TYR A 32 -0.57 -12.25 24.20
CA TYR A 32 -1.65 -11.94 23.25
C TYR A 32 -1.74 -12.98 22.12
N THR A 33 -0.60 -13.40 21.56
CA THR A 33 -0.56 -14.43 20.52
C THR A 33 -1.19 -15.75 21.01
N LYS A 34 -0.85 -16.18 22.24
CA LYS A 34 -1.44 -17.39 22.85
C LYS A 34 -2.95 -17.26 23.10
N LYS A 35 -3.41 -16.08 23.53
CA LYS A 35 -4.84 -15.79 23.72
C LYS A 35 -5.59 -15.87 22.39
N LEU A 36 -5.02 -15.29 21.34
CA LEU A 36 -5.60 -15.29 19.99
C LEU A 36 -5.68 -16.72 19.41
N GLU A 37 -4.64 -17.54 19.59
CA GLU A 37 -4.66 -18.96 19.19
C GLU A 37 -5.77 -19.75 19.88
N LYS A 38 -6.00 -19.48 21.17
CA LYS A 38 -7.07 -20.12 21.94
C LYS A 38 -8.45 -19.71 21.42
N GLN A 39 -8.62 -18.43 21.05
CA GLN A 39 -9.86 -17.93 20.46
C GLN A 39 -10.12 -18.57 19.09
N LEU A 40 -9.12 -18.65 18.21
CA LEU A 40 -9.21 -19.30 16.91
C LEU A 40 -9.65 -20.77 17.03
N LYS A 41 -9.03 -21.53 17.94
CA LYS A 41 -9.45 -22.92 18.24
C LYS A 41 -10.89 -23.01 18.76
N GLY A 42 -11.32 -22.02 19.55
CA GLY A 42 -12.70 -21.92 20.02
C GLY A 42 -13.67 -21.71 18.85
N ILE A 43 -13.34 -20.80 17.93
CA ILE A 43 -14.15 -20.54 16.73
C ILE A 43 -14.23 -21.79 15.84
N ASP A 44 -13.12 -22.50 15.62
CA ASP A 44 -13.12 -23.77 14.88
C ASP A 44 -14.05 -24.82 15.50
N THR A 45 -14.01 -24.91 16.83
CA THR A 45 -14.88 -25.83 17.57
C THR A 45 -16.35 -25.45 17.34
N ILE A 46 -16.69 -24.16 17.43
CA ILE A 46 -18.06 -23.68 17.22
C ILE A 46 -18.53 -23.94 15.78
N LEU A 47 -17.70 -23.67 14.78
CA LEU A 47 -18.00 -23.91 13.38
C LEU A 47 -18.25 -25.41 13.09
N SER A 48 -17.58 -26.32 13.82
CA SER A 48 -17.76 -27.76 13.66
C SER A 48 -19.08 -28.30 14.25
N LEU A 49 -19.77 -27.53 15.10
CA LEU A 49 -21.01 -27.95 15.77
C LEU A 49 -22.27 -27.85 14.89
N ASN A 50 -22.16 -27.25 13.69
CA ASN A 50 -23.20 -27.16 12.66
C ASN A 50 -24.62 -26.83 13.21
N ASN A 51 -24.71 -25.80 14.05
CA ASN A 51 -25.93 -25.33 14.71
C ASN A 51 -26.55 -24.10 14.02
N ASP A 52 -27.83 -24.18 13.64
CA ASP A 52 -28.60 -23.14 12.92
C ASP A 52 -28.81 -21.82 13.71
N LEU A 53 -28.51 -21.80 15.01
CA LEU A 53 -28.58 -20.58 15.84
C LEU A 53 -27.36 -19.67 15.71
N ILE A 54 -26.35 -20.08 14.95
CA ILE A 54 -25.07 -19.38 14.82
C ILE A 54 -25.04 -18.66 13.49
N ASP A 55 -24.75 -17.36 13.50
CA ASP A 55 -24.43 -16.62 12.28
C ASP A 55 -23.05 -17.07 11.77
N TYR A 56 -23.06 -18.06 10.88
CA TYR A 56 -21.84 -18.59 10.26
C TYR A 56 -21.08 -17.55 9.45
N ASN A 57 -21.77 -16.59 8.83
CA ASN A 57 -21.11 -15.59 8.01
C ASN A 57 -20.29 -14.64 8.88
N GLU A 58 -20.88 -14.16 9.97
CA GLU A 58 -20.20 -13.29 10.92
C GLU A 58 -19.07 -14.01 11.64
N LEU A 59 -19.29 -15.26 12.07
CA LEU A 59 -18.26 -16.05 12.74
C LEU A 59 -17.08 -16.37 11.80
N THR A 60 -17.34 -16.63 10.52
CA THR A 60 -16.30 -16.84 9.50
C THR A 60 -15.53 -15.55 9.22
N ARG A 61 -16.22 -14.40 9.22
CA ARG A 61 -15.59 -13.07 9.10
C ARG A 61 -14.62 -12.80 10.25
N ILE A 62 -15.08 -12.97 11.49
CA ILE A 62 -14.26 -12.79 12.70
C ILE A 62 -13.07 -13.75 12.70
N LYS A 63 -13.28 -15.01 12.29
CA LYS A 63 -12.19 -15.99 12.15
C LYS A 63 -11.11 -15.48 11.20
N LYS A 64 -11.52 -15.03 10.00
CA LYS A 64 -10.59 -14.55 8.97
C LYS A 64 -9.81 -13.32 9.43
N GLU A 65 -10.48 -12.36 10.08
CA GLU A 65 -9.84 -11.18 10.68
C GLU A 65 -8.83 -11.60 11.76
N SER A 66 -9.20 -12.55 12.62
CA SER A 66 -8.33 -13.10 13.68
C SER A 66 -7.13 -13.87 13.13
N GLU A 67 -7.28 -14.63 12.03
CA GLU A 67 -6.18 -15.34 11.37
C GLU A 67 -5.17 -14.38 10.73
N VAL A 68 -5.66 -13.29 10.12
CA VAL A 68 -4.80 -12.23 9.58
C VAL A 68 -4.00 -11.59 10.71
N LEU A 69 -4.65 -11.24 11.81
CA LEU A 69 -4.01 -10.65 12.97
C LEU A 69 -2.99 -11.62 13.62
N HIS A 70 -3.35 -12.89 13.75
CA HIS A 70 -2.47 -13.94 14.28
C HIS A 70 -1.18 -14.06 13.47
N LYS A 71 -1.31 -14.11 12.14
CA LYS A 71 -0.18 -14.18 11.24
C LYS A 71 0.72 -12.96 11.35
N LYS A 72 0.14 -11.75 11.42
CA LYS A 72 0.88 -10.50 11.62
C LYS A 72 1.69 -10.52 12.91
N PHE A 73 1.07 -10.96 14.02
CA PHE A 73 1.76 -11.10 15.30
C PHE A 73 2.89 -12.12 15.25
N LEU A 74 2.61 -13.34 14.78
CA LEU A 74 3.61 -14.41 14.68
C LEU A 74 4.83 -14.01 13.84
N ASN A 75 4.58 -13.45 12.66
CA ASN A 75 5.64 -13.09 11.72
C ASN A 75 6.26 -11.72 12.02
N ASN A 76 5.72 -11.00 13.02
CA ASN A 76 6.09 -9.63 13.34
C ASN A 76 6.00 -8.67 12.14
N GLU A 77 5.12 -8.93 11.18
CA GLU A 77 5.05 -8.21 9.90
C GLU A 77 4.75 -6.73 10.12
N PHE A 78 5.55 -5.81 9.57
CA PHE A 78 5.35 -4.36 9.61
C PHE A 78 4.86 -3.87 8.26
N GLU A 79 3.54 -3.70 8.11
CA GLU A 79 2.91 -3.35 6.84
C GLU A 79 2.91 -1.85 6.61
N ILE A 80 3.51 -1.43 5.50
CA ILE A 80 3.60 -0.03 5.09
C ILE A 80 2.77 0.14 3.81
N ALA A 81 1.76 1.00 3.83
CA ALA A 81 1.00 1.37 2.64
C ALA A 81 1.59 2.63 2.01
N VAL A 82 2.04 2.55 0.75
CA VAL A 82 2.44 3.72 -0.04
C VAL A 82 1.28 4.15 -0.91
N VAL A 83 0.77 5.35 -0.63
CA VAL A 83 -0.31 5.99 -1.38
C VAL A 83 0.19 7.29 -2.00
N GLY A 84 -0.37 7.74 -3.11
CA GLY A 84 0.10 8.95 -3.78
C GLY A 84 -1.02 9.72 -4.45
N LEU A 85 -0.83 11.04 -4.52
CA LEU A 85 -1.60 11.89 -5.42
C LEU A 85 -1.22 11.56 -6.87
N GLU A 86 -2.14 11.78 -7.80
CA GLU A 86 -1.85 11.59 -9.22
C GLU A 86 -0.63 12.43 -9.64
N LYS A 87 0.30 11.78 -10.36
CA LYS A 87 1.55 12.39 -10.83
C LYS A 87 2.43 12.99 -9.72
N ALA A 88 2.27 12.58 -8.46
CA ALA A 88 3.20 12.94 -7.38
C ALA A 88 4.51 12.12 -7.41
N GLY A 89 4.60 11.11 -8.27
CA GLY A 89 5.80 10.27 -8.43
C GLY A 89 5.86 9.12 -7.43
N LYS A 90 4.70 8.47 -7.16
CA LYS A 90 4.57 7.30 -6.28
C LYS A 90 5.49 6.15 -6.71
N SER A 91 5.45 5.75 -7.97
CA SER A 91 6.32 4.68 -8.49
C SER A 91 7.80 5.05 -8.39
N SER A 92 8.16 6.31 -8.69
CA SER A 92 9.54 6.79 -8.52
C SER A 92 9.99 6.71 -7.07
N PHE A 93 9.12 7.12 -6.12
CA PHE A 93 9.39 6.97 -4.69
C PHE A 93 9.56 5.50 -4.31
N SER A 94 8.64 4.62 -4.72
CA SER A 94 8.72 3.19 -4.41
C SER A 94 10.01 2.58 -4.98
N ASN A 95 10.44 2.96 -6.18
CA ASN A 95 11.72 2.55 -6.76
C ASN A 95 12.93 3.08 -5.98
N ALA A 96 12.89 4.34 -5.55
CA ALA A 96 13.93 4.92 -4.71
C ALA A 96 13.98 4.25 -3.33
N PHE A 97 12.82 3.96 -2.75
CA PHE A 97 12.68 3.31 -1.44
C PHE A 97 13.26 1.90 -1.44
N ILE A 98 13.08 1.14 -2.53
CA ILE A 98 13.65 -0.21 -2.69
C ILE A 98 15.04 -0.22 -3.34
N GLU A 99 15.60 0.96 -3.65
CA GLU A 99 16.86 1.14 -4.39
C GLU A 99 16.91 0.36 -5.71
N ASN A 100 15.77 0.21 -6.37
CA ASN A 100 15.66 -0.54 -7.61
C ASN A 100 14.60 0.03 -8.55
N ASP A 101 14.90 0.09 -9.84
CA ASP A 101 13.99 0.60 -10.88
C ASP A 101 13.10 -0.53 -11.40
N ILE A 102 12.18 -0.98 -10.54
CA ILE A 102 11.32 -2.13 -10.80
C ILE A 102 9.96 -1.68 -11.29
N LEU A 103 9.33 -0.77 -10.55
CA LEU A 103 7.98 -0.34 -10.80
C LEU A 103 7.97 0.61 -12.00
N PRO A 104 7.09 0.41 -12.99
CA PRO A 104 6.87 1.40 -14.05
C PRO A 104 6.61 2.80 -13.48
N THR A 105 7.37 3.78 -13.96
CA THR A 105 7.26 5.19 -13.60
C THR A 105 6.37 6.00 -14.55
N ASP A 106 6.00 5.41 -15.69
CA ASP A 106 5.11 6.01 -16.69
C ASP A 106 3.64 6.00 -16.21
N ASP A 107 2.85 6.95 -16.72
CA ASP A 107 1.39 7.08 -16.52
C ASP A 107 0.58 5.87 -17.04
N GLY A 108 1.24 4.80 -17.50
CA GLY A 108 0.63 3.52 -17.85
C GLY A 108 -0.13 2.93 -16.66
N ARG A 109 -1.25 2.25 -16.92
CA ARG A 109 -2.13 1.68 -15.90
C ARG A 109 -1.44 0.55 -15.13
N CYS A 110 -0.70 0.90 -14.08
CA CYS A 110 0.01 -0.07 -13.22
C CYS A 110 -0.89 -0.62 -12.08
N THR A 111 -2.21 -0.55 -12.28
CA THR A 111 -3.23 -0.72 -11.23
C THR A 111 -3.76 -2.15 -11.12
N TYR A 112 -3.40 -3.04 -12.06
CA TYR A 112 -4.01 -4.37 -12.14
C TYR A 112 -3.51 -5.35 -11.09
N THR A 113 -2.27 -5.17 -10.61
CA THR A 113 -1.57 -6.19 -9.85
C THR A 113 -1.13 -5.66 -8.50
N SER A 114 -1.55 -6.33 -7.43
CA SER A 114 -1.06 -6.02 -6.09
C SER A 114 0.44 -6.37 -6.00
N THR A 115 1.26 -5.33 -5.89
CA THR A 115 2.72 -5.47 -5.73
C THR A 115 3.08 -5.19 -4.28
N CYS A 116 3.76 -6.14 -3.64
CA CYS A 116 4.35 -5.92 -2.33
C CYS A 116 5.85 -6.17 -2.35
N ILE A 117 6.60 -5.37 -1.62
CA ILE A 117 8.04 -5.52 -1.44
C ILE A 117 8.31 -6.04 -0.03
N LYS A 118 9.20 -7.03 0.08
CA LYS A 118 9.59 -7.70 1.32
C LYS A 118 11.11 -7.78 1.41
N TYR A 119 11.64 -7.89 2.62
CA TYR A 119 13.06 -8.19 2.82
C TYR A 119 13.40 -9.66 2.48
N SER A 120 14.59 -9.88 1.94
CA SER A 120 15.22 -11.19 1.74
C SER A 120 16.73 -11.02 1.65
N GLU A 121 17.51 -12.03 2.01
CA GLU A 121 18.97 -11.99 1.81
C GLU A 121 19.37 -12.01 0.34
N SER A 122 18.54 -12.62 -0.51
CA SER A 122 18.70 -12.64 -1.96
C SER A 122 17.54 -11.95 -2.66
N ASP A 123 17.89 -11.15 -3.67
CA ASP A 123 16.91 -10.48 -4.51
C ASP A 123 16.22 -11.51 -5.41
N LYS A 124 14.89 -11.49 -5.41
CA LYS A 124 14.04 -12.35 -6.26
C LYS A 124 12.65 -11.76 -6.38
N THR A 125 11.91 -12.17 -7.40
CA THR A 125 10.50 -11.79 -7.55
C THR A 125 9.64 -13.03 -7.76
N ASN A 126 8.60 -13.17 -6.94
CA ASN A 126 7.61 -14.23 -7.13
C ASN A 126 6.36 -13.64 -7.79
N ILE A 127 5.89 -14.31 -8.84
CA ILE A 127 4.65 -13.97 -9.55
C ILE A 127 3.65 -15.07 -9.28
N THR A 128 2.49 -14.69 -8.73
CA THR A 128 1.35 -15.59 -8.54
C THR A 128 0.26 -15.22 -9.52
N PHE A 129 -0.27 -16.19 -10.24
CA PHE A 129 -1.36 -16.01 -11.21
C PHE A 129 -2.71 -16.26 -10.55
N TYR A 130 -3.78 -15.68 -11.11
CA TYR A 130 -5.14 -16.03 -10.72
C TYR A 130 -5.48 -17.47 -11.16
N SER A 131 -6.36 -18.14 -10.40
CA SER A 131 -7.07 -19.28 -10.96
C SER A 131 -8.13 -18.80 -11.96
N LYS A 132 -8.56 -19.67 -12.87
CA LYS A 132 -9.65 -19.34 -13.81
C LYS A 132 -10.93 -18.96 -13.09
N GLU A 133 -11.26 -19.67 -12.01
CA GLU A 133 -12.46 -19.40 -11.21
C GLU A 133 -12.37 -18.05 -10.51
N GLU A 134 -11.22 -17.75 -9.90
CA GLU A 134 -10.97 -16.45 -9.27
C GLU A 134 -11.09 -15.30 -10.27
N PHE A 135 -10.42 -15.44 -11.42
CA PHE A 135 -10.41 -14.43 -12.48
C PHE A 135 -11.81 -14.21 -13.06
N ASN A 136 -12.57 -15.28 -13.28
CA ASN A 136 -13.90 -15.17 -13.85
C ASN A 136 -14.88 -14.49 -12.88
N ARG A 137 -14.77 -14.75 -11.57
CA ARG A 137 -15.58 -14.04 -10.56
C ARG A 137 -15.32 -12.55 -10.57
N ASP A 138 -14.04 -12.13 -10.60
CA ASP A 138 -13.67 -10.70 -10.69
C ASP A 138 -14.16 -10.06 -12.00
N PHE A 139 -14.09 -10.79 -13.11
CA PHE A 139 -14.63 -10.35 -14.40
C PHE A 139 -16.14 -10.12 -14.37
N VAL A 140 -16.91 -11.07 -13.83
CA VAL A 140 -18.38 -10.94 -13.69
C VAL A 140 -18.75 -9.79 -12.76
N ASP A 141 -18.02 -9.62 -11.65
CA ASP A 141 -18.19 -8.48 -10.76
C ASP A 141 -17.99 -7.15 -11.51
N LYS A 142 -16.93 -7.03 -12.32
CA LYS A 142 -16.70 -5.86 -13.20
C LYS A 142 -17.83 -5.63 -14.19
N LEU A 143 -18.37 -6.68 -14.82
CA LEU A 143 -19.53 -6.57 -15.72
C LEU A 143 -20.75 -6.00 -15.00
N SER A 144 -21.04 -6.50 -13.80
CA SER A 144 -22.18 -6.03 -13.00
C SER A 144 -22.08 -4.54 -12.66
N LYS A 145 -20.86 -4.05 -12.43
CA LYS A 145 -20.55 -2.64 -12.11
C LYS A 145 -20.73 -1.70 -13.30
N VAL A 146 -20.67 -2.21 -14.53
CA VAL A 146 -21.01 -1.44 -15.75
C VAL A 146 -22.46 -1.69 -16.21
N GLY A 147 -23.27 -2.34 -15.37
CA GLY A 147 -24.69 -2.59 -15.62
C GLY A 147 -24.98 -3.78 -16.54
N VAL A 148 -23.97 -4.59 -16.86
CA VAL A 148 -24.14 -5.83 -17.64
C VAL A 148 -24.39 -6.97 -16.67
N VAL A 149 -25.60 -7.52 -16.68
CA VAL A 149 -26.03 -8.60 -15.79
C VAL A 149 -26.31 -9.86 -16.61
N GLY A 150 -25.69 -10.97 -16.24
CA GLY A 150 -25.89 -12.26 -16.89
C GLY A 150 -24.83 -13.28 -16.48
N GLU A 151 -25.01 -14.52 -16.89
CA GLU A 151 -24.02 -15.60 -16.73
C GLU A 151 -23.00 -15.49 -17.86
N TYR A 152 -21.98 -14.67 -17.64
CA TYR A 152 -20.90 -14.48 -18.59
C TYR A 152 -19.59 -15.08 -18.06
N SER A 153 -18.75 -15.48 -19.01
CA SER A 153 -17.36 -15.85 -18.74
C SER A 153 -16.43 -14.99 -19.56
N PHE A 154 -15.27 -14.62 -19.01
CA PHE A 154 -14.22 -13.94 -19.78
C PHE A 154 -13.78 -14.79 -20.99
N ASP A 155 -13.90 -16.12 -20.89
CA ASP A 155 -13.49 -17.06 -21.93
C ASP A 155 -14.56 -17.25 -23.02
N GLU A 156 -15.77 -16.73 -22.84
CA GLU A 156 -16.89 -16.91 -23.76
C GLU A 156 -17.34 -15.58 -24.37
N LEU A 157 -17.39 -14.52 -23.56
CA LEU A 157 -17.79 -13.20 -24.01
C LEU A 157 -16.81 -12.67 -25.06
N SER A 158 -17.34 -12.17 -26.18
CA SER A 158 -16.56 -11.48 -27.21
C SER A 158 -16.57 -9.97 -26.95
N LEU A 159 -15.58 -9.26 -27.49
CA LEU A 159 -15.54 -7.79 -27.41
C LEU A 159 -16.77 -7.16 -28.07
N GLU A 160 -17.17 -7.68 -29.23
CA GLU A 160 -18.34 -7.20 -30.00
C GLU A 160 -19.64 -7.37 -29.21
N GLU A 161 -19.81 -8.52 -28.55
CA GLU A 161 -20.99 -8.78 -27.74
C GLU A 161 -21.01 -7.90 -26.49
N TYR A 162 -19.87 -7.72 -25.83
CA TYR A 162 -19.75 -6.79 -24.71
C TYR A 162 -20.09 -5.34 -25.10
N GLU A 163 -19.58 -4.86 -26.24
CA GLU A 163 -19.87 -3.51 -26.74
C GLU A 163 -21.36 -3.32 -27.05
N ARG A 164 -22.03 -4.37 -27.56
CA ARG A 164 -23.49 -4.38 -27.75
C ARG A 164 -24.23 -4.28 -26.41
N LEU A 165 -23.90 -5.16 -25.45
CA LEU A 165 -24.53 -5.22 -24.15
C LEU A 165 -24.37 -3.91 -23.37
N VAL A 166 -23.16 -3.35 -23.32
CA VAL A 166 -22.90 -2.09 -22.63
C VAL A 166 -23.53 -0.89 -23.35
N GLY A 167 -23.73 -0.99 -24.66
CA GLY A 167 -24.44 0.01 -25.47
C GLY A 167 -25.93 0.14 -25.11
N GLU A 168 -26.56 -0.97 -24.71
CA GLU A 168 -27.95 -1.03 -24.26
C GLU A 168 -28.13 -0.46 -22.84
N VAL A 169 -27.04 -0.31 -22.06
CA VAL A 169 -27.05 0.28 -20.71
C VAL A 169 -26.98 1.82 -20.78
N SER A 170 -27.84 2.49 -19.99
CA SER A 170 -27.86 3.95 -19.88
C SER A 170 -26.47 4.52 -19.56
N TYR A 171 -26.02 5.50 -20.34
CA TYR A 171 -24.67 6.10 -20.26
C TYR A 171 -24.36 6.74 -18.89
N HIS A 172 -25.37 7.10 -18.10
CA HIS A 172 -25.21 7.93 -16.89
C HIS A 172 -24.60 7.20 -15.68
N ASN A 173 -24.35 5.89 -15.75
CA ASN A 173 -23.75 5.09 -14.67
C ASN A 173 -22.50 4.30 -15.09
N ARG A 174 -21.90 4.59 -16.25
CA ARG A 174 -20.72 3.84 -16.72
C ARG A 174 -19.44 4.34 -16.06
N ASP A 175 -18.75 3.44 -15.38
CA ASP A 175 -17.39 3.67 -14.95
C ASP A 175 -16.43 3.44 -16.13
N ASP A 176 -15.98 4.53 -16.76
CA ASP A 176 -15.11 4.49 -17.95
C ASP A 176 -13.82 3.70 -17.73
N LYS A 177 -13.32 3.61 -16.49
CA LYS A 177 -12.14 2.79 -16.19
C LYS A 177 -12.47 1.31 -16.15
N ILE A 178 -13.53 0.91 -15.47
CA ILE A 178 -13.96 -0.51 -15.45
C ILE A 178 -14.30 -0.96 -16.87
N HIS A 179 -14.96 -0.10 -17.64
CA HIS A 179 -15.23 -0.36 -19.05
C HIS A 179 -13.94 -0.60 -19.84
N GLY A 180 -12.93 0.26 -19.67
CA GLY A 180 -11.61 0.07 -20.26
C GLY A 180 -10.92 -1.22 -19.83
N ASP A 181 -11.01 -1.60 -18.56
CA ASP A 181 -10.42 -2.82 -18.02
C ASP A 181 -11.06 -4.07 -18.63
N ILE A 182 -12.39 -4.08 -18.79
CA ILE A 182 -13.11 -5.17 -19.46
C ILE A 182 -12.66 -5.28 -20.93
N ILE A 183 -12.52 -4.16 -21.64
CA ILE A 183 -12.01 -4.15 -23.01
C ILE A 183 -10.60 -4.74 -23.07
N ASP A 184 -9.71 -4.34 -22.16
CA ASP A 184 -8.34 -4.84 -22.12
C ASP A 184 -8.31 -6.36 -21.82
N ILE A 185 -9.19 -6.87 -20.94
CA ILE A 185 -9.34 -8.30 -20.69
C ILE A 185 -9.77 -9.03 -21.97
N LEU A 186 -10.81 -8.55 -22.65
CA LEU A 186 -11.37 -9.21 -23.83
C LEU A 186 -10.41 -9.18 -25.03
N LYS A 187 -9.64 -8.09 -25.21
CA LYS A 187 -8.59 -7.99 -26.23
C LYS A 187 -7.42 -8.94 -26.01
N ASN A 188 -7.07 -9.20 -24.75
CA ASN A 188 -5.91 -10.01 -24.38
C ASN A 188 -6.28 -11.40 -23.84
N LYS A 189 -7.52 -11.84 -24.07
CA LYS A 189 -8.12 -13.07 -23.55
C LYS A 189 -7.26 -14.33 -23.74
N ASN A 190 -6.67 -14.52 -24.93
CA ASN A 190 -5.83 -15.69 -25.22
C ASN A 190 -4.53 -15.68 -24.39
N ASP A 191 -3.88 -14.52 -24.28
CA ASP A 191 -2.67 -14.33 -23.49
C ASP A 191 -2.93 -14.51 -21.99
N ILE A 192 -4.09 -14.08 -21.51
CA ILE A 192 -4.55 -14.26 -20.13
C ILE A 192 -4.81 -15.74 -19.86
N ARG A 193 -5.60 -16.39 -20.71
CA ARG A 193 -5.97 -17.81 -20.57
C ARG A 193 -4.77 -18.73 -20.47
N SER A 194 -3.72 -18.47 -21.24
CA SER A 194 -2.47 -19.26 -21.19
C SER A 194 -1.67 -19.11 -19.89
N LYS A 195 -1.99 -18.11 -19.05
CA LYS A 195 -1.30 -17.82 -17.78
C LYS A 195 -2.08 -18.20 -16.53
N LEU A 196 -3.41 -18.24 -16.61
CA LEU A 196 -4.26 -18.64 -15.49
C LEU A 196 -3.98 -20.08 -15.06
N ASP A 197 -4.14 -20.37 -13.77
CA ASP A 197 -3.84 -21.65 -13.12
C ASP A 197 -2.36 -22.07 -13.14
N ASN A 198 -1.45 -21.27 -13.70
CA ASN A 198 -0.03 -21.58 -13.64
C ASN A 198 0.50 -21.51 -12.21
N MET A 199 1.42 -22.41 -11.88
CA MET A 199 2.14 -22.35 -10.61
C MET A 199 2.91 -21.03 -10.49
N PRO A 200 3.14 -20.53 -9.26
CA PRO A 200 3.96 -19.35 -9.06
C PRO A 200 5.35 -19.48 -9.69
N ILE A 201 5.81 -18.42 -10.36
CA ILE A 201 7.12 -18.36 -11.02
C ILE A 201 8.04 -17.44 -10.21
N THR A 202 9.29 -17.88 -10.02
CA THR A 202 10.34 -17.06 -9.39
C THR A 202 11.31 -16.54 -10.44
N TYR A 203 11.58 -15.24 -10.39
CA TYR A 203 12.55 -14.55 -11.23
C TYR A 203 13.71 -14.01 -10.38
N HIS A 204 14.91 -14.03 -10.94
CA HIS A 204 16.13 -13.47 -10.32
C HIS A 204 16.74 -12.34 -11.15
N ASP A 205 16.08 -11.97 -12.25
CA ASP A 205 16.48 -10.92 -13.19
C ASP A 205 15.28 -9.98 -13.46
N ASP A 206 15.46 -9.00 -14.34
CA ASP A 206 14.45 -8.00 -14.67
C ASP A 206 13.32 -8.50 -15.60
N SER A 207 13.30 -9.77 -16.01
CA SER A 207 12.28 -10.28 -16.95
C SER A 207 10.86 -10.35 -16.35
N PHE A 208 10.74 -10.30 -15.02
CA PHE A 208 9.43 -10.18 -14.36
C PHE A 208 8.74 -8.84 -14.66
N LYS A 209 9.47 -7.80 -15.08
CA LYS A 209 8.91 -6.45 -15.30
C LYS A 209 7.76 -6.45 -16.30
N ASP A 210 7.77 -7.33 -17.28
CA ASP A 210 6.68 -7.45 -18.26
C ASP A 210 5.36 -7.86 -17.60
N PHE A 211 5.39 -8.61 -16.50
CA PHE A 211 4.20 -9.00 -15.74
C PHE A 211 3.62 -7.88 -14.88
N ILE A 212 4.32 -6.75 -14.80
CA ILE A 212 3.83 -5.52 -14.16
C ILE A 212 3.43 -4.50 -15.24
N ARG A 213 4.15 -4.45 -16.36
CA ARG A 213 4.04 -3.40 -17.38
C ARG A 213 3.11 -3.74 -18.55
N GLU A 214 3.10 -4.99 -19.01
CA GLU A 214 2.36 -5.37 -20.20
C GLU A 214 0.95 -5.87 -19.85
N PRO A 215 -0.14 -5.24 -20.32
CA PRO A 215 -1.51 -5.68 -20.01
C PRO A 215 -1.75 -7.16 -20.32
N LYS A 216 -1.18 -7.68 -21.41
CA LYS A 216 -1.23 -9.10 -21.83
C LYS A 216 -0.70 -10.10 -20.81
N LYS A 217 0.18 -9.65 -19.91
CA LYS A 217 0.75 -10.47 -18.83
C LYS A 217 0.16 -10.06 -17.49
N ALA A 218 0.15 -8.76 -17.20
CA ALA A 218 -0.26 -8.20 -15.92
C ALA A 218 -1.71 -8.54 -15.53
N LEU A 219 -2.64 -8.59 -16.49
CA LEU A 219 -4.05 -8.91 -16.20
C LEU A 219 -4.24 -10.30 -15.59
N ALA A 220 -3.39 -11.28 -15.94
CA ALA A 220 -3.47 -12.63 -15.38
C ALA A 220 -2.80 -12.77 -14.00
N VAL A 221 -2.08 -11.75 -13.55
CA VAL A 221 -1.26 -11.80 -12.34
C VAL A 221 -2.08 -11.36 -11.13
N LYS A 222 -2.17 -12.24 -10.14
CA LYS A 222 -2.82 -12.00 -8.85
C LYS A 222 -1.94 -11.19 -7.92
N LYS A 223 -0.66 -11.53 -7.85
CA LYS A 223 0.27 -10.94 -6.89
C LYS A 223 1.69 -10.94 -7.42
N VAL A 224 2.40 -9.83 -7.19
CA VAL A 224 3.85 -9.73 -7.39
C VAL A 224 4.50 -9.49 -6.03
N GLU A 225 5.36 -10.41 -5.61
CA GLU A 225 6.15 -10.27 -4.38
C GLU A 225 7.61 -10.03 -4.76
N ILE A 226 8.07 -8.80 -4.56
CA ILE A 226 9.46 -8.42 -4.77
C ILE A 226 10.19 -8.62 -3.46
N PHE A 227 11.26 -9.41 -3.48
CA PHE A 227 12.14 -9.62 -2.35
C PHE A 227 13.43 -8.84 -2.58
N SER A 228 13.81 -7.98 -1.64
CA SER A 228 14.99 -7.12 -1.75
C SER A 228 15.83 -7.12 -0.48
N SER A 229 17.13 -7.30 -0.65
CA SER A 229 18.15 -7.15 0.40
C SER A 229 18.30 -5.71 0.92
N LYS A 230 17.76 -4.72 0.20
CA LYS A 230 17.88 -3.28 0.49
C LYS A 230 16.97 -2.79 1.62
N LEU A 231 16.04 -3.61 2.06
CA LEU A 231 15.19 -3.35 3.24
C LEU A 231 15.83 -3.83 4.56
N GLY A 232 17.16 -3.94 4.62
CA GLY A 232 17.88 -4.57 5.74
C GLY A 232 17.63 -3.96 7.12
N GLY A 233 17.33 -2.65 7.21
CA GLY A 233 16.96 -1.99 8.47
C GLY A 233 15.52 -2.26 8.93
N MET A 234 14.67 -2.76 8.04
CA MET A 234 13.27 -3.11 8.27
C MET A 234 12.98 -4.54 7.78
N LYS A 235 13.70 -5.54 8.31
CA LYS A 235 13.61 -6.96 7.87
C LYS A 235 12.20 -7.55 7.95
N ASN A 236 11.37 -7.05 8.86
CA ASN A 236 9.99 -7.47 9.03
C ASN A 236 8.99 -6.65 8.20
N SER A 237 9.45 -5.68 7.40
CA SER A 237 8.55 -4.82 6.63
C SER A 237 7.97 -5.48 5.40
N ILE A 238 6.71 -5.13 5.12
CA ILE A 238 6.02 -5.41 3.87
C ILE A 238 5.52 -4.07 3.33
N VAL A 239 6.06 -3.64 2.21
CA VAL A 239 5.68 -2.37 1.57
C VAL A 239 4.66 -2.67 0.47
N TYR A 240 3.46 -2.12 0.57
CA TYR A 240 2.43 -2.23 -0.45
C TYR A 240 2.43 -0.99 -1.33
N ASP A 241 2.60 -1.19 -2.63
CA ASP A 241 2.37 -0.13 -3.60
C ASP A 241 0.87 -0.07 -3.91
N VAL A 242 0.15 0.82 -3.23
CA VAL A 242 -1.30 0.89 -3.32
C VAL A 242 -1.71 1.84 -4.46
N PRO A 243 -2.76 1.55 -5.24
CA PRO A 243 -3.33 2.50 -6.19
C PRO A 243 -3.66 3.85 -5.54
N GLY A 244 -3.42 4.95 -6.27
CA GLY A 244 -3.72 6.30 -5.77
C GLY A 244 -5.23 6.61 -5.71
N PHE A 245 -5.61 7.57 -4.85
CA PHE A 245 -7.01 7.94 -4.58
C PHE A 245 -7.75 8.61 -5.74
N ASN A 246 -7.01 9.15 -6.72
CA ASN A 246 -7.59 9.80 -7.90
C ASN A 246 -8.09 8.79 -8.94
N SER A 247 -8.38 7.56 -8.53
CA SER A 247 -9.17 6.69 -9.38
C SER A 247 -10.64 7.11 -9.30
N PRO A 248 -11.31 7.38 -10.44
CA PRO A 248 -12.74 7.68 -10.50
C PRO A 248 -13.61 6.51 -10.01
N THR A 249 -13.08 5.30 -10.01
CA THR A 249 -13.73 4.09 -9.49
C THR A 249 -13.85 4.12 -7.97
N ALA A 250 -15.08 4.08 -7.45
CA ALA A 250 -15.36 3.91 -6.02
C ALA A 250 -14.68 2.66 -5.42
N ILE A 251 -14.48 1.63 -6.24
CA ILE A 251 -13.84 0.36 -5.84
C ILE A 251 -12.37 0.53 -5.51
N HIS A 252 -11.61 1.30 -6.31
CA HIS A 252 -10.19 1.54 -6.01
C HIS A 252 -10.05 2.38 -4.74
N LYS A 253 -10.95 3.35 -4.50
CA LYS A 253 -10.97 4.10 -3.23
C LYS A 253 -11.22 3.17 -2.04
N GLN A 254 -12.18 2.25 -2.14
CA GLN A 254 -12.44 1.26 -1.10
C GLN A 254 -11.26 0.31 -0.87
N GLN A 255 -10.63 -0.20 -1.93
CA GLN A 255 -9.45 -1.06 -1.81
C GLN A 255 -8.26 -0.30 -1.20
N THR A 256 -8.00 0.94 -1.62
CA THR A 256 -6.95 1.77 -1.04
C THR A 256 -7.22 2.02 0.44
N LEU A 257 -8.46 2.37 0.81
CA LEU A 257 -8.86 2.57 2.20
C LEU A 257 -8.68 1.29 3.04
N LEU A 258 -9.18 0.15 2.57
CA LEU A 258 -9.02 -1.13 3.27
C LEU A 258 -7.55 -1.45 3.54
N ARG A 259 -6.68 -1.23 2.54
CA ARG A 259 -5.23 -1.41 2.72
C ARG A 259 -4.61 -0.44 3.71
N MET A 260 -5.06 0.81 3.75
CA MET A 260 -4.60 1.78 4.75
C MET A 260 -5.05 1.42 6.17
N LYS A 261 -6.26 0.86 6.31
CA LYS A 261 -6.75 0.37 7.60
C LYS A 261 -5.87 -0.79 8.09
N GLU A 262 -5.56 -1.74 7.21
CA GLU A 262 -4.68 -2.88 7.53
C GLU A 262 -3.22 -2.48 7.81
N ALA A 263 -2.72 -1.39 7.24
CA ALA A 263 -1.31 -1.01 7.36
C ALA A 263 -0.94 -0.48 8.75
N ASP A 264 0.27 -0.79 9.23
CA ASP A 264 0.84 -0.25 10.46
C ASP A 264 1.37 1.20 10.28
N ALA A 265 1.79 1.53 9.06
CA ALA A 265 2.25 2.87 8.67
C ALA A 265 1.77 3.21 7.26
N ILE A 266 1.47 4.48 7.04
CA ILE A 266 1.02 4.99 5.74
C ILE A 266 1.99 6.07 5.27
N ILE A 267 2.55 5.93 4.08
CA ILE A 267 3.34 6.98 3.42
C ILE A 267 2.49 7.60 2.31
N ILE A 268 2.17 8.89 2.43
CA ILE A 268 1.55 9.66 1.35
C ILE A 268 2.59 10.44 0.55
N ILE A 269 2.61 10.18 -0.76
CA ILE A 269 3.45 10.89 -1.72
C ILE A 269 2.69 12.13 -2.20
N ALA A 270 3.20 13.30 -1.82
CA ALA A 270 2.67 14.62 -2.16
C ALA A 270 3.65 15.37 -3.07
N LYS A 271 3.16 16.42 -3.75
CA LYS A 271 4.00 17.33 -4.55
C LYS A 271 4.64 18.38 -3.64
N GLY A 272 5.97 18.45 -3.64
CA GLY A 272 6.77 19.45 -2.93
C GLY A 272 7.10 20.68 -3.77
N ASP A 273 7.07 20.56 -5.11
CA ASP A 273 7.23 21.67 -6.06
C ASP A 273 5.99 22.56 -6.15
N GLU A 274 4.81 21.94 -6.12
CA GLU A 274 3.51 22.60 -6.10
C GLU A 274 2.60 21.98 -5.03
N PRO A 275 2.78 22.36 -3.74
CA PRO A 275 1.99 21.84 -2.64
C PRO A 275 0.49 22.00 -2.88
N SER A 276 -0.18 20.88 -3.11
CA SER A 276 -1.62 20.84 -3.36
C SER A 276 -2.17 19.53 -2.82
N ILE A 277 -3.22 19.61 -2.01
CA ILE A 277 -3.95 18.45 -1.54
C ILE A 277 -5.45 18.76 -1.49
N THR A 278 -6.26 17.83 -1.96
CA THR A 278 -7.72 18.00 -2.01
C THR A 278 -8.35 17.64 -0.67
N ALA A 279 -9.45 18.30 -0.31
CA ALA A 279 -10.17 18.01 0.92
C ALA A 279 -10.68 16.56 0.99
N GLU A 280 -10.99 15.96 -0.16
CA GLU A 280 -11.43 14.57 -0.28
C GLU A 280 -10.34 13.57 0.14
N ILE A 281 -9.09 13.80 -0.26
CA ILE A 281 -7.97 12.92 0.13
C ILE A 281 -7.67 13.09 1.63
N LEU A 282 -7.82 14.31 2.14
CA LEU A 282 -7.64 14.59 3.56
C LEU A 282 -8.71 13.97 4.45
N SER A 283 -9.96 13.84 3.97
CA SER A 283 -11.02 13.20 4.78
C SER A 283 -10.72 11.74 5.09
N ILE A 284 -9.98 11.04 4.23
CA ILE A 284 -9.61 9.63 4.42
C ILE A 284 -8.71 9.48 5.65
N PHE A 285 -7.78 10.41 5.88
CA PHE A 285 -6.90 10.36 7.05
C PHE A 285 -7.62 10.69 8.37
N LYS A 286 -8.90 11.06 8.31
CA LYS A 286 -9.77 11.20 9.49
C LYS A 286 -10.58 9.95 9.80
N GLU A 287 -10.51 8.94 8.94
CA GLU A 287 -11.08 7.63 9.21
C GLU A 287 -10.24 6.87 10.24
N TYR A 288 -10.83 5.80 10.76
CA TYR A 288 -10.24 4.89 11.73
C TYR A 288 -10.04 3.52 11.08
N ASP A 289 -8.96 2.86 11.46
CA ASP A 289 -8.81 1.43 11.22
C ASP A 289 -9.73 0.62 12.14
N ASP A 290 -9.69 -0.71 11.96
CA ASP A 290 -10.59 -1.63 12.66
C ASP A 290 -10.25 -1.72 14.16
N ASP A 291 -9.06 -1.29 14.56
CA ASP A 291 -8.60 -1.20 15.96
C ASP A 291 -8.94 0.16 16.61
N GLY A 292 -9.57 1.08 15.86
CA GLY A 292 -9.98 2.39 16.37
C GLY A 292 -8.85 3.43 16.40
N ILE A 293 -7.76 3.20 15.67
CA ILE A 293 -6.67 4.16 15.50
C ILE A 293 -6.97 5.02 14.28
N GLN A 294 -6.89 6.34 14.44
CA GLN A 294 -7.11 7.25 13.33
C GLN A 294 -5.95 7.11 12.33
N LEU A 295 -6.25 7.05 11.03
CA LEU A 295 -5.24 6.82 9.99
C LEU A 295 -4.13 7.90 9.98
N SER A 296 -4.43 9.11 10.45
CA SER A 296 -3.44 10.18 10.65
C SER A 296 -2.37 9.88 11.69
N GLU A 297 -2.66 9.08 12.72
CA GLU A 297 -1.70 8.75 13.79
C GLU A 297 -0.55 7.87 13.29
N LYS A 298 -0.75 7.20 12.16
CA LYS A 298 0.24 6.34 11.48
C LYS A 298 0.74 6.90 10.14
N LEU A 299 0.53 8.20 9.91
CA LEU A 299 0.83 8.88 8.65
C LEU A 299 2.24 9.48 8.59
N PHE A 300 2.91 9.28 7.45
CA PHE A 300 4.17 9.89 7.02
C PHE A 300 3.94 10.56 5.66
N VAL A 301 4.51 11.75 5.44
CA VAL A 301 4.36 12.53 4.21
C VAL A 301 5.70 12.67 3.53
N PHE A 302 5.79 12.25 2.27
CA PHE A 302 6.94 12.56 1.43
C PHE A 302 6.54 13.57 0.36
N ALA A 303 6.96 14.83 0.55
CA ALA A 303 6.84 15.91 -0.42
C ALA A 303 7.91 15.73 -1.52
N ASN A 304 7.58 14.88 -2.48
CA ASN A 304 8.43 14.52 -3.61
C ASN A 304 8.58 15.67 -4.60
N LYS A 305 9.52 15.56 -5.54
CA LYS A 305 9.80 16.58 -6.56
C LYS A 305 10.22 17.94 -5.98
N SER A 306 10.70 17.97 -4.74
CA SER A 306 11.16 19.20 -4.11
C SER A 306 12.34 19.84 -4.86
N ASP A 307 13.07 19.07 -5.66
CA ASP A 307 14.10 19.55 -6.60
C ASP A 307 13.57 20.53 -7.66
N ARG A 308 12.27 20.54 -7.93
CA ARG A 308 11.65 21.42 -8.94
C ARG A 308 11.07 22.70 -8.34
N ALA A 309 11.15 22.88 -7.03
CA ALA A 309 10.62 24.05 -6.37
C ALA A 309 11.40 25.31 -6.75
N THR A 310 10.69 26.34 -7.22
CA THR A 310 11.27 27.67 -7.44
C THR A 310 11.64 28.35 -6.12
N ASP A 311 10.83 28.10 -5.07
CA ASP A 311 11.04 28.61 -3.72
C ASP A 311 10.70 27.50 -2.72
N ILE A 312 11.71 26.71 -2.36
CA ILE A 312 11.55 25.54 -1.51
C ILE A 312 11.11 25.90 -0.08
N GLU A 313 11.56 27.04 0.45
CA GLU A 313 11.21 27.46 1.81
C GLU A 313 9.76 27.92 1.90
N LYS A 314 9.27 28.65 0.88
CA LYS A 314 7.84 28.95 0.76
C LYS A 314 7.02 27.67 0.64
N ASN A 315 7.44 26.72 -0.18
CA ASN A 315 6.70 25.46 -0.35
C ASN A 315 6.66 24.62 0.92
N LYS A 316 7.78 24.52 1.66
CA LYS A 316 7.81 23.89 3.00
C LYS A 316 6.81 24.53 3.95
N ARG A 317 6.80 25.86 4.02
CA ARG A 317 5.87 26.60 4.87
C ARG A 317 4.41 26.33 4.50
N LEU A 318 4.07 26.38 3.21
CA LEU A 318 2.71 26.09 2.75
C LEU A 318 2.28 24.65 3.09
N THR A 319 3.17 23.68 2.93
CA THR A 319 2.92 22.29 3.33
C THR A 319 2.67 22.19 4.84
N TYR A 320 3.48 22.81 5.69
CA TYR A 320 3.23 22.78 7.13
C TYR A 320 1.92 23.48 7.53
N GLU A 321 1.66 24.66 6.96
CA GLU A 321 0.42 25.42 7.19
C GLU A 321 -0.83 24.59 6.80
N GLU A 322 -0.82 23.93 5.64
CA GLU A 322 -1.96 23.11 5.21
C GLU A 322 -2.12 21.85 6.06
N TRP A 323 -1.07 21.05 6.25
CA TRP A 323 -1.18 19.73 6.85
C TRP A 323 -1.33 19.76 8.38
N ILE A 324 -0.67 20.70 9.05
CA ILE A 324 -0.65 20.79 10.52
C ILE A 324 -1.65 21.83 11.02
N GLU A 325 -1.60 23.06 10.50
CA GLU A 325 -2.33 24.18 11.11
C GLU A 325 -3.78 24.26 10.65
N ARG A 326 -4.01 24.30 9.34
CA ARG A 326 -5.32 24.51 8.73
C ARG A 326 -6.17 23.25 8.76
N ARG A 327 -5.60 22.13 8.31
CA ARG A 327 -6.35 20.88 8.15
C ARG A 327 -6.26 19.97 9.36
N LYS A 328 -5.23 20.16 10.21
CA LYS A 328 -4.99 19.40 11.46
C LYS A 328 -4.99 17.90 11.21
N ILE A 329 -4.33 17.49 10.14
CA ILE A 329 -4.20 16.09 9.74
C ILE A 329 -3.03 15.48 10.46
N ILE A 330 -1.92 16.21 10.55
CA ILE A 330 -0.75 15.78 11.32
C ILE A 330 -0.67 16.64 12.57
N ASP A 331 -0.61 16.01 13.74
CA ASP A 331 -0.34 16.70 14.99
C ASP A 331 1.02 17.40 14.90
N SER A 332 1.11 18.63 15.39
CA SER A 332 2.36 19.40 15.48
C SER A 332 3.54 18.63 16.08
N LYS A 333 3.29 17.69 17.00
CA LYS A 333 4.33 16.82 17.61
C LYS A 333 4.95 15.83 16.62
N HIS A 334 4.26 15.55 15.51
CA HIS A 334 4.65 14.63 14.43
C HIS A 334 5.10 15.38 13.17
N LYS A 335 5.51 16.65 13.31
CA LYS A 335 6.03 17.47 12.19
C LYS A 335 7.24 16.83 11.50
N ASP A 336 8.02 16.06 12.25
CA ASP A 336 9.16 15.26 11.82
C ASP A 336 8.77 14.12 10.85
N ARG A 337 7.49 13.78 10.76
CA ARG A 337 6.97 12.82 9.77
C ARG A 337 6.67 13.43 8.40
N ILE A 338 7.00 14.70 8.18
CA ILE A 338 6.88 15.38 6.88
C ILE A 338 8.28 15.61 6.31
N PHE A 339 8.60 14.88 5.25
CA PHE A 339 9.89 14.86 4.59
C PHE A 339 9.79 15.58 3.24
N PHE A 340 10.83 16.35 2.90
CA PHE A 340 10.95 17.02 1.61
C PHE A 340 12.15 16.45 0.88
N GLY A 341 11.95 16.06 -0.37
CA GLY A 341 13.02 15.43 -1.12
C GLY A 341 12.65 15.14 -2.57
N SER A 342 13.46 14.29 -3.20
CA SER A 342 13.26 13.87 -4.57
C SER A 342 13.68 12.42 -4.75
N ALA A 343 12.72 11.59 -5.14
CA ALA A 343 12.99 10.20 -5.50
C ALA A 343 13.99 10.09 -6.65
N ASN A 344 13.94 11.01 -7.62
CA ASN A 344 14.90 11.05 -8.72
C ASN A 344 16.31 11.38 -8.23
N ALA A 345 16.46 12.35 -7.31
CA ALA A 345 17.77 12.65 -6.73
C ALA A 345 18.38 11.44 -6.02
N HIS A 346 17.57 10.65 -5.31
CA HIS A 346 18.04 9.40 -4.71
C HIS A 346 18.46 8.37 -5.76
N LEU A 347 17.65 8.17 -6.81
CA LEU A 347 17.97 7.26 -7.91
C LEU A 347 19.22 7.67 -8.70
N GLU A 348 19.44 8.98 -8.90
CA GLU A 348 20.67 9.56 -9.47
C GLU A 348 21.87 9.27 -8.56
N LYS A 349 21.74 9.51 -7.24
CA LYS A 349 22.76 9.26 -6.22
C LYS A 349 23.25 7.80 -6.20
N ILE A 350 22.34 6.84 -6.39
CA ILE A 350 22.67 5.40 -6.43
C ILE A 350 22.97 4.86 -7.84
N GLY A 351 23.01 5.74 -8.85
CA GLY A 351 23.35 5.38 -10.24
C GLY A 351 22.31 4.52 -10.97
N LYS A 352 21.05 4.52 -10.51
CA LYS A 352 19.94 3.79 -11.15
C LYS A 352 19.31 4.55 -12.31
N ILE A 353 19.40 5.88 -12.30
CA ILE A 353 19.04 6.73 -13.44
C ILE A 353 20.23 7.61 -13.83
N SER A 354 20.30 8.00 -15.10
CA SER A 354 21.38 8.82 -15.61
C SER A 354 21.17 10.31 -15.29
N GLY A 355 22.27 11.01 -15.07
CA GLY A 355 22.28 12.44 -14.72
C GLY A 355 22.38 12.69 -13.22
N THR A 356 22.55 13.96 -12.87
CA THR A 356 22.68 14.44 -11.48
C THR A 356 21.83 15.69 -11.21
N LYS A 357 20.97 16.08 -12.16
CA LYS A 357 20.27 17.38 -12.12
C LYS A 357 19.43 17.53 -10.85
N SER A 358 18.68 16.49 -10.49
CA SER A 358 17.79 16.53 -9.33
C SER A 358 18.61 16.58 -8.03
N LEU A 359 19.68 15.79 -7.98
CA LEU A 359 20.63 15.74 -6.87
C LEU A 359 21.38 17.06 -6.67
N ASP A 360 21.92 17.63 -7.75
CA ASP A 360 22.63 18.91 -7.73
C ASP A 360 21.72 20.05 -7.25
N THR A 361 20.44 20.01 -7.65
CA THR A 361 19.47 21.03 -7.23
C THR A 361 19.14 20.93 -5.74
N LEU A 362 18.93 19.71 -5.21
CA LEU A 362 18.72 19.53 -3.76
C LEU A 362 19.96 19.90 -2.94
N ASN A 363 21.16 19.56 -3.43
CA ASN A 363 22.41 19.98 -2.81
C ASN A 363 22.53 21.51 -2.77
N ALA A 364 22.12 22.21 -3.82
CA ALA A 364 22.08 23.68 -3.85
C ALA A 364 21.06 24.26 -2.85
N PHE A 365 19.97 23.54 -2.55
CA PHE A 365 19.03 23.89 -1.48
C PHE A 365 19.54 23.51 -0.07
N GLY A 366 20.69 22.83 0.04
CA GLY A 366 21.21 22.31 1.31
C GLY A 366 20.36 21.18 1.90
N MET A 367 19.71 20.39 1.04
CA MET A 367 18.79 19.32 1.42
C MET A 367 19.30 17.94 1.01
N SER A 368 18.92 16.91 1.79
CA SER A 368 19.08 15.51 1.41
C SER A 368 18.05 15.12 0.33
N ASP A 369 18.20 13.93 -0.25
CA ASP A 369 17.19 13.33 -1.13
C ASP A 369 15.90 12.91 -0.40
N GLY A 370 15.94 12.84 0.94
CA GLY A 370 14.82 12.56 1.83
C GLY A 370 14.40 11.09 1.95
N ILE A 371 14.88 10.19 1.08
CA ILE A 371 14.49 8.76 1.10
C ILE A 371 15.10 8.05 2.32
N ASP A 372 16.37 8.31 2.58
CA ASP A 372 17.06 7.73 3.75
C ASP A 372 16.45 8.23 5.07
N ASP A 373 15.94 9.47 5.08
CA ASP A 373 15.30 10.06 6.26
C ASP A 373 13.93 9.42 6.54
N VAL A 374 13.13 9.16 5.48
CA VAL A 374 11.88 8.39 5.60
C VAL A 374 12.15 6.97 6.11
N LYS A 375 13.17 6.28 5.56
CA LYS A 375 13.54 4.92 6.01
C LYS A 375 13.87 4.91 7.51
N LYS A 376 14.70 5.84 7.98
CA LYS A 376 15.06 5.96 9.40
C LYS A 376 13.86 6.21 10.30
N ALA A 377 12.97 7.11 9.91
CA ALA A 377 11.77 7.41 10.69
C ALA A 377 10.82 6.20 10.79
N LEU A 378 10.68 5.42 9.71
CA LEU A 378 9.89 4.19 9.73
C LEU A 378 10.56 3.07 10.56
N GLU A 379 11.89 2.98 10.52
CA GLU A 379 12.64 2.06 11.38
C GLU A 379 12.45 2.39 12.87
N GLU A 380 12.48 3.67 13.22
CA GLU A 380 12.26 4.14 14.59
C GLU A 380 10.81 3.90 15.02
N TYR A 381 9.84 4.24 14.18
CA TYR A 381 8.42 3.97 14.42
C TYR A 381 8.14 2.49 14.65
N ASN A 382 8.69 1.60 13.80
CA ASN A 382 8.55 0.15 13.94
C ASN A 382 9.17 -0.38 15.25
N LYS A 383 10.28 0.22 15.71
CA LYS A 383 10.98 -0.20 16.94
C LYS A 383 10.32 0.30 18.22
N ILE A 384 9.78 1.52 18.22
CA ILE A 384 9.45 2.26 19.45
C ILE A 384 7.96 2.54 19.57
N GLU A 385 7.31 2.99 18.51
CA GLU A 385 5.99 3.61 18.59
C GLU A 385 4.86 2.65 18.17
N ARG A 386 5.13 1.73 17.25
CA ARG A 386 4.14 0.81 16.69
C ARG A 386 3.36 0.03 17.75
N LEU A 387 4.04 -0.41 18.82
CA LEU A 387 3.45 -1.22 19.89
C LEU A 387 2.97 -0.38 21.09
N GLN A 388 3.14 0.94 21.06
CA GLN A 388 2.72 1.83 22.15
C GLN A 388 1.27 2.34 22.02
N ILE A 389 0.64 2.09 20.87
CA ILE A 389 -0.67 2.59 20.52
C ILE A 389 -1.75 1.78 21.24
#